data_AF-A0AAV9WJU3-F1
#
_entry.id   AF-A0AAV9WJU3-F1
#
_cell.length_a   1.000
_cell.length_b   1.000
_cell.length_c   1.000
_cell.angle_alpha   90.00
_cell.angle_beta   90.00
_cell.angle_gamma   90.00
#
_symmetry.space_group_name_H-M   'P 1'
#
loop_
_entity.id
_entity.type
_entity.pdbx_description
1 polymer ?
#
loop_
_entity_poly.entity_id
_entity_poly.type
_entity_poly.pdbx_seq_one_letter_code
_entity_poly.pdbx_strand_id
1 'polypeptide(L)'
;MQNPTMLAAHSLSAKNPKLAQRSSSSSTALIIRCCAFDEKGSDCRAKLSRPDHTLCSKHHRERKKLYESYKRKHGAYKRITKINVDADTDAKENIKTKIALGREVLSLRNQVNRRFFSISQDNRSHIHEILKLESEVKNLEEEEKKWEANCKPPAGSATAQAISNQDSEVEKESPQAKTGVKVFKSLLDPTIPMSRLEGFPSDDPVVVLKNFLIQYTKSTIKKLYSIVPSLYDSPSPILGEEASNTDMKPELDMRDTIIRFVFREFLVYKVDSRELLRATQAQAQTIDSFLQESFVDDLEEYIKF
;
A
#
# COMPACT_ATOMS: atom_id res chain seq x y z
N MET A 1 -25.14 -6.53 -53.95
CA MET A 1 -25.31 -5.92 -52.60
C MET A 1 -25.89 -6.99 -51.69
N GLN A 2 -25.21 -7.24 -50.56
CA GLN A 2 -25.66 -7.75 -49.24
C GLN A 2 -27.08 -8.38 -49.15
N ASN A 3 -27.38 -9.46 -48.42
CA ASN A 3 -26.70 -10.46 -47.59
C ASN A 3 -27.77 -11.57 -47.34
N PRO A 4 -27.39 -12.82 -47.03
CA PRO A 4 -28.35 -13.92 -46.84
C PRO A 4 -28.55 -14.34 -45.36
N THR A 5 -29.68 -15.04 -45.11
CA THR A 5 -29.86 -16.19 -44.18
C THR A 5 -29.82 -15.94 -42.65
N MET A 6 -30.98 -15.94 -41.99
CA MET A 6 -31.60 -17.01 -41.15
C MET A 6 -30.90 -17.38 -39.84
N LEU A 7 -31.61 -17.26 -38.71
CA LEU A 7 -32.19 -18.40 -37.97
C LEU A 7 -32.82 -17.91 -36.66
N ALA A 8 -34.12 -18.19 -36.54
CA ALA A 8 -34.91 -18.05 -35.32
C ALA A 8 -34.88 -19.38 -34.55
N ALA A 9 -34.75 -19.32 -33.24
CA ALA A 9 -34.97 -20.45 -32.35
C ALA A 9 -35.27 -20.02 -30.90
N HIS A 10 -36.51 -20.32 -30.50
CA HIS A 10 -36.93 -20.84 -29.19
C HIS A 10 -37.01 -19.93 -27.94
N SER A 11 -38.28 -19.63 -27.63
CA SER A 11 -38.89 -19.36 -26.33
C SER A 11 -38.58 -20.41 -25.24
N LEU A 12 -38.57 -19.97 -23.97
CA LEU A 12 -39.08 -20.62 -22.73
C LEU A 12 -38.83 -19.61 -21.59
N SER A 13 -39.79 -18.79 -21.14
CA SER A 13 -40.87 -19.08 -20.19
C SER A 13 -40.46 -19.91 -18.97
N ALA A 14 -40.11 -19.23 -17.86
CA ALA A 14 -40.26 -19.76 -16.50
C ALA A 14 -40.88 -18.68 -15.60
N LYS A 15 -42.09 -18.97 -15.14
CA LYS A 15 -42.90 -18.20 -14.20
C LYS A 15 -42.62 -18.66 -12.76
N ASN A 16 -42.68 -17.70 -11.84
CA ASN A 16 -43.11 -17.78 -10.43
C ASN A 16 -42.20 -18.48 -9.39
N PRO A 17 -42.38 -18.25 -8.06
CA PRO A 17 -43.35 -17.37 -7.39
C PRO A 17 -42.77 -16.42 -6.31
N LYS A 18 -43.59 -15.40 -6.00
CA LYS A 18 -43.66 -14.77 -4.67
C LYS A 18 -43.69 -15.83 -3.56
N LEU A 19 -42.79 -15.75 -2.58
CA LEU A 19 -43.13 -16.09 -1.20
C LEU A 19 -43.31 -14.78 -0.43
N ALA A 20 -44.56 -14.46 -0.16
CA ALA A 20 -44.95 -13.50 0.85
C ALA A 20 -44.73 -14.15 2.22
N GLN A 21 -43.74 -13.69 2.98
CA GLN A 21 -43.80 -13.76 4.43
C GLN A 21 -44.45 -12.47 4.94
N ARG A 22 -45.74 -12.61 5.24
CA ARG A 22 -46.47 -11.74 6.16
C ARG A 22 -45.85 -11.92 7.55
N SER A 23 -44.94 -11.03 7.92
CA SER A 23 -44.64 -10.74 9.31
C SER A 23 -45.23 -9.37 9.61
N SER A 24 -46.40 -9.39 10.26
CA SER A 24 -46.98 -8.26 10.96
C SER A 24 -46.01 -7.81 12.05
N SER A 25 -45.14 -6.87 11.69
CA SER A 25 -44.36 -6.07 12.63
C SER A 25 -44.52 -4.63 12.21
N SER A 26 -44.86 -3.80 13.19
CA SER A 26 -45.05 -2.35 13.08
C SER A 26 -44.07 -1.72 12.09
N SER A 27 -44.57 -1.22 10.95
CA SER A 27 -43.77 -0.54 9.92
C SER A 27 -43.25 0.80 10.45
N THR A 28 -42.22 0.76 11.29
CA THR A 28 -41.28 1.87 11.38
C THR A 28 -40.57 1.91 10.03
N ALA A 29 -41.07 2.74 9.11
CA ALA A 29 -40.37 3.06 7.88
C ALA A 29 -38.92 3.38 8.23
N LEU A 30 -37.97 2.53 7.80
CA LEU A 30 -36.55 2.75 8.02
C LEU A 30 -36.23 4.15 7.52
N ILE A 31 -35.96 5.07 8.45
CA ILE A 31 -35.63 6.44 8.10
C ILE A 31 -34.22 6.41 7.52
N ILE A 32 -34.13 6.41 6.19
CA ILE A 32 -32.86 6.47 5.49
C ILE A 32 -32.30 7.89 5.64
N ARG A 33 -31.12 7.99 6.25
CA ARG A 33 -30.45 9.27 6.54
C ARG A 33 -29.24 9.44 5.63
N CYS A 34 -28.87 10.70 5.42
CA CYS A 34 -27.64 11.05 4.73
C CYS A 34 -26.43 10.47 5.49
N CYS A 35 -25.52 9.81 4.76
CA CYS A 35 -24.34 9.17 5.34
C CYS A 35 -23.11 10.09 5.49
N ALA A 36 -23.26 11.39 5.22
CA ALA A 36 -22.14 12.34 5.25
C ALA A 36 -21.97 13.00 6.61
N PHE A 37 -20.74 13.43 6.88
CA PHE A 37 -20.41 14.27 8.02
C PHE A 37 -20.41 15.75 7.65
N ASP A 38 -20.80 16.59 8.61
CA ASP A 38 -20.60 18.03 8.51
C ASP A 38 -19.12 18.43 8.69
N GLU A 39 -18.84 19.73 8.64
CA GLU A 39 -17.47 20.26 8.80
C GLU A 39 -16.88 19.99 10.20
N LYS A 40 -17.74 19.75 11.19
CA LYS A 40 -17.34 19.44 12.57
C LYS A 40 -17.21 17.94 12.82
N GLY A 41 -17.48 17.09 11.82
CA GLY A 41 -17.45 15.63 11.94
C GLY A 41 -18.71 15.02 12.55
N SER A 42 -19.80 15.78 12.68
CA SER A 42 -21.09 15.25 13.17
C SER A 42 -21.90 14.63 12.03
N ASP A 43 -22.64 13.56 12.33
CA ASP A 43 -23.52 12.89 11.37
C ASP A 43 -24.61 13.82 10.85
N CYS A 44 -24.85 13.77 9.54
CA CYS A 44 -25.97 14.48 8.94
C CYS A 44 -27.32 13.89 9.38
N ARG A 45 -28.19 14.73 9.95
CA ARG A 45 -29.55 14.32 10.36
C ARG A 45 -30.60 14.43 9.26
N ALA A 46 -30.23 14.84 8.05
CA ALA A 46 -31.17 15.01 6.94
C ALA A 46 -31.70 13.64 6.48
N LYS A 47 -33.03 13.54 6.34
CA LYS A 47 -33.69 12.38 5.75
C LYS A 47 -33.51 12.39 4.23
N LEU A 48 -33.33 11.22 3.64
CA LEU A 48 -33.23 11.07 2.20
C LEU A 48 -34.61 10.90 1.59
N SER A 49 -34.86 11.58 0.47
CA SER A 49 -36.13 11.51 -0.25
C SER A 49 -36.31 10.19 -1.01
N ARG A 50 -35.22 9.47 -1.26
CA ARG A 50 -35.22 8.21 -1.99
C ARG A 50 -34.21 7.23 -1.37
N PRO A 51 -34.49 5.91 -1.41
CA PRO A 51 -33.64 4.88 -0.80
C PRO A 51 -32.33 4.60 -1.55
N ASP A 52 -32.26 4.95 -2.83
CA ASP A 52 -31.07 4.82 -3.69
C ASP A 52 -30.03 5.93 -3.46
N HIS A 53 -30.43 7.04 -2.86
CA HIS A 53 -29.52 8.12 -2.53
C HIS A 53 -28.73 7.78 -1.27
N THR A 54 -27.45 8.17 -1.24
CA THR A 54 -26.59 8.11 -0.04
C THR A 54 -26.40 9.48 0.62
N LEU A 55 -26.54 10.55 -0.18
CA LEU A 55 -26.34 11.94 0.24
C LEU A 55 -27.62 12.76 0.12
N CYS A 56 -27.84 13.68 1.05
CA CYS A 56 -28.89 14.68 0.91
C CYS A 56 -28.51 15.72 -0.15
N SER A 57 -29.49 16.51 -0.64
CA SER A 57 -29.28 17.51 -1.69
C SER A 57 -28.18 18.52 -1.34
N LYS A 58 -28.08 18.94 -0.08
CA LYS A 58 -27.03 19.83 0.42
C LYS A 58 -25.64 19.19 0.28
N HIS A 59 -25.44 18.01 0.86
CA HIS A 59 -24.15 17.31 0.83
C HIS A 59 -23.76 16.84 -0.56
N HIS A 60 -24.72 16.52 -1.43
CA HIS A 60 -24.45 16.21 -2.83
C HIS A 60 -23.87 17.44 -3.57
N ARG A 61 -24.48 18.62 -3.42
CA ARG A 61 -23.98 19.88 -4.01
C ARG A 61 -22.60 20.23 -3.47
N GLU A 62 -22.40 20.06 -2.17
CA GLU A 62 -21.13 20.33 -1.52
C GLU A 62 -20.01 19.40 -1.99
N ARG A 63 -20.27 18.09 -2.02
CA ARG A 63 -19.34 17.10 -2.57
C ARG A 63 -18.95 17.46 -4.00
N LYS A 64 -19.92 17.84 -4.85
CA LYS A 64 -19.66 18.28 -6.23
C LYS A 64 -18.75 19.51 -6.26
N LYS A 65 -19.04 20.53 -5.46
CA LYS A 65 -18.22 21.76 -5.37
C LYS A 65 -16.79 21.46 -4.92
N LEU A 66 -16.62 20.64 -3.89
CA LEU A 66 -15.30 20.24 -3.41
C LEU A 66 -14.54 19.41 -4.44
N TYR A 67 -15.24 18.51 -5.13
CA TYR A 67 -14.69 17.69 -6.21
C TYR A 67 -14.13 18.55 -7.35
N GLU A 68 -14.92 19.50 -7.84
CA GLU A 68 -14.51 20.45 -8.87
C GLU A 68 -13.32 21.30 -8.41
N SER A 69 -13.34 21.75 -7.16
CA SER A 69 -12.26 22.55 -6.58
C SER A 69 -10.94 21.79 -6.56
N TYR A 70 -10.93 20.57 -6.00
CA TYR A 70 -9.68 19.81 -5.91
C TYR A 70 -9.22 19.35 -7.30
N LYS A 71 -10.12 19.03 -8.24
CA LYS A 71 -9.74 18.69 -9.62
C LYS A 71 -9.05 19.85 -10.32
N ARG A 72 -9.58 21.07 -10.17
CA ARG A 72 -8.96 22.28 -10.73
C ARG A 72 -7.57 22.53 -10.17
N LYS A 73 -7.43 22.48 -8.85
CA LYS A 73 -6.13 22.67 -8.15
C LYS A 73 -5.14 21.55 -8.50
N HIS A 74 -5.60 20.31 -8.58
CA HIS A 74 -4.77 19.17 -8.98
C HIS A 74 -4.32 19.29 -10.44
N GLY A 75 -5.16 19.82 -11.33
CA GLY A 75 -4.76 20.16 -12.69
C GLY A 75 -3.68 21.24 -12.74
N ALA A 76 -3.77 22.27 -11.90
CA ALA A 76 -2.72 23.28 -11.75
C ALA A 76 -1.40 22.67 -11.24
N TYR A 77 -1.47 21.84 -10.20
CA TYR A 77 -0.33 21.09 -9.67
C TYR A 77 0.38 20.23 -10.73
N LYS A 78 -0.41 19.51 -11.56
CA LYS A 78 0.13 18.64 -12.61
C LYS A 78 0.76 19.41 -13.77
N ARG A 79 0.36 20.66 -14.04
CA ARG A 79 0.93 21.48 -15.12
C ARG A 79 2.39 21.89 -14.87
N ILE A 80 2.82 21.90 -13.61
CA ILE A 80 4.22 22.13 -13.23
C ILE A 80 4.98 20.81 -13.42
N THR A 81 5.32 20.43 -14.66
CA THR A 81 5.77 19.06 -14.99
C THR A 81 7.27 18.83 -14.90
N LYS A 82 8.10 19.88 -14.84
CA LYS A 82 9.56 19.76 -14.74
C LYS A 82 10.13 20.95 -14.01
N ILE A 83 10.76 20.69 -12.88
CA ILE A 83 11.61 21.66 -12.20
C ILE A 83 13.02 21.12 -12.40
N ASN A 84 13.74 21.70 -13.34
CA ASN A 84 15.16 21.38 -13.49
C ASN A 84 15.94 22.34 -12.60
N VAL A 85 16.36 21.84 -11.45
CA VAL A 85 17.05 22.62 -10.40
C VAL A 85 18.32 23.30 -10.93
N ASP A 86 18.96 22.72 -11.95
CA ASP A 86 20.22 23.21 -12.50
C ASP A 86 20.04 24.19 -13.68
N ALA A 87 18.84 24.28 -14.26
CA ALA A 87 18.62 25.02 -15.52
C ALA A 87 17.53 26.10 -15.43
N ASP A 88 16.65 26.05 -14.43
CA ASP A 88 15.50 26.94 -14.33
C ASP A 88 15.76 28.01 -13.28
N THR A 89 15.92 29.27 -13.71
CA THR A 89 16.09 30.43 -12.82
C THR A 89 14.90 30.59 -11.86
N ASP A 90 13.74 30.07 -12.24
CA ASP A 90 12.51 30.09 -11.44
C ASP A 90 12.25 28.74 -10.74
N ALA A 91 13.21 27.80 -10.76
CA ALA A 91 13.07 26.46 -10.18
C ALA A 91 12.56 26.52 -8.73
N LYS A 92 13.15 27.40 -7.91
CA LYS A 92 12.78 27.54 -6.49
C LYS A 92 11.33 27.96 -6.33
N GLU A 93 10.89 28.97 -7.07
CA GLU A 93 9.52 29.49 -7.00
C GLU A 93 8.52 28.46 -7.54
N ASN A 94 8.91 27.70 -8.56
CA ASN A 94 8.15 26.57 -9.08
C ASN A 94 8.01 25.44 -8.05
N ILE A 95 9.06 25.09 -7.29
CA ILE A 95 9.01 24.09 -6.21
C ILE A 95 8.03 24.55 -5.14
N LYS A 96 8.19 25.79 -4.64
CA LYS A 96 7.32 26.40 -3.63
C LYS A 96 5.86 26.41 -4.05
N THR A 97 5.61 26.88 -5.28
CA THR A 97 4.26 26.93 -5.85
C THR A 97 3.65 25.53 -5.96
N LYS A 98 4.45 24.54 -6.40
CA LYS A 98 4.01 23.15 -6.53
C LYS A 98 3.71 22.51 -5.17
N ILE A 99 4.54 22.76 -4.15
CA ILE A 99 4.29 22.32 -2.77
C ILE A 99 3.00 22.96 -2.23
N ALA A 100 2.83 24.27 -2.38
CA ALA A 100 1.64 24.99 -1.92
C ALA A 100 0.36 24.43 -2.56
N LEU A 101 0.35 24.25 -3.88
CA LEU A 101 -0.76 23.63 -4.59
C LEU A 101 -0.99 22.17 -4.16
N GLY A 102 0.07 21.40 -3.93
CA GLY A 102 -0.01 20.03 -3.43
C GLY A 102 -0.71 19.95 -2.08
N ARG A 103 -0.30 20.79 -1.12
CA ARG A 103 -0.91 20.89 0.21
C ARG A 103 -2.39 21.29 0.15
N GLU A 104 -2.77 22.23 -0.72
CA GLU A 104 -4.17 22.60 -0.92
C GLU A 104 -5.00 21.44 -1.47
N VAL A 105 -4.48 20.72 -2.47
CA VAL A 105 -5.15 19.55 -3.05
C VAL A 105 -5.32 18.44 -2.01
N LEU A 106 -4.29 18.19 -1.20
CA LEU A 106 -4.34 17.24 -0.09
C LEU A 106 -5.43 17.60 0.92
N SER A 107 -5.46 18.86 1.35
CA SER A 107 -6.49 19.37 2.27
C SER A 107 -7.91 19.11 1.74
N LEU A 108 -8.15 19.46 0.46
CA LEU A 108 -9.47 19.28 -0.16
C LEU A 108 -9.83 17.79 -0.32
N ARG A 109 -8.89 16.95 -0.76
CA ARG A 109 -9.13 15.51 -0.93
C ARG A 109 -9.39 14.82 0.41
N ASN A 110 -8.65 15.20 1.45
CA ASN A 110 -8.84 14.70 2.81
C ASN A 110 -10.20 15.15 3.38
N GLN A 111 -10.61 16.40 3.13
CA GLN A 111 -11.94 16.87 3.51
C GLN A 111 -13.04 16.07 2.81
N VAL A 112 -12.89 15.78 1.51
CA VAL A 112 -13.83 14.95 0.76
C VAL A 112 -13.86 13.51 1.31
N ASN A 113 -12.69 12.93 1.59
CA ASN A 113 -12.56 11.57 2.11
C ASN A 113 -13.26 11.42 3.47
N ARG A 114 -12.91 12.29 4.42
CA ARG A 114 -13.46 12.26 5.78
C ARG A 114 -14.97 12.44 5.80
N ARG A 115 -15.51 13.28 4.92
CA ARG A 115 -16.92 13.69 4.99
C ARG A 115 -17.88 12.84 4.16
N PHE A 116 -17.41 12.23 3.06
CA PHE A 116 -18.30 11.55 2.10
C PHE A 116 -17.95 10.09 1.84
N PHE A 117 -16.83 9.59 2.35
CA PHE A 117 -16.32 8.23 2.06
C PHE A 117 -16.12 7.37 3.31
N SER A 118 -16.81 7.67 4.40
CA SER A 118 -16.67 6.97 5.68
C SER A 118 -17.25 5.56 5.70
N ILE A 119 -18.21 5.25 4.82
CA ILE A 119 -18.99 4.00 4.86
C ILE A 119 -18.75 3.13 3.61
N SER A 120 -18.16 3.68 2.54
CA SER A 120 -17.98 2.95 1.27
C SER A 120 -16.58 2.31 1.18
N GLN A 121 -16.54 0.98 0.98
CA GLN A 121 -15.32 0.25 0.60
C GLN A 121 -14.73 0.71 -0.76
N ASP A 122 -15.52 1.39 -1.59
CA ASP A 122 -15.16 1.86 -2.94
C ASP A 122 -14.35 3.18 -2.97
N ASN A 123 -13.65 3.51 -1.87
CA ASN A 123 -12.83 4.73 -1.78
C ASN A 123 -11.32 4.48 -1.94
N ARG A 124 -10.90 3.22 -2.13
CA ARG A 124 -9.47 2.82 -2.20
C ARG A 124 -8.67 3.63 -3.21
N SER A 125 -9.20 3.85 -4.41
CA SER A 125 -8.54 4.65 -5.45
C SER A 125 -8.35 6.12 -5.04
N HIS A 126 -9.28 6.68 -4.26
CA HIS A 126 -9.17 8.05 -3.75
C HIS A 126 -8.13 8.17 -2.63
N ILE A 127 -8.07 7.18 -1.73
CA ILE A 127 -7.06 7.08 -0.67
C ILE A 127 -5.66 6.92 -1.29
N HIS A 128 -5.50 6.01 -2.26
CA HIS A 128 -4.24 5.81 -2.96
C HIS A 128 -3.73 7.12 -3.60
N GLU A 129 -4.62 7.90 -4.23
CA GLU A 129 -4.28 9.21 -4.80
C GLU A 129 -3.88 10.25 -3.74
N ILE A 130 -4.44 10.18 -2.52
CA ILE A 130 -4.02 11.05 -1.40
C ILE A 130 -2.60 10.66 -0.98
N LEU A 131 -2.35 9.38 -0.68
CA LEU A 131 -1.05 8.89 -0.23
C LEU A 131 0.06 9.16 -1.26
N LYS A 132 -0.24 8.95 -2.54
CA LYS A 132 0.68 9.27 -3.63
C LYS A 132 1.06 10.75 -3.62
N LEU A 133 0.07 11.64 -3.51
CA LEU A 133 0.32 13.08 -3.49
C LEU A 133 1.04 13.53 -2.22
N GLU A 134 0.77 12.92 -1.06
CA GLU A 134 1.50 13.18 0.20
C GLU A 134 2.99 12.85 0.05
N SER A 135 3.30 11.68 -0.54
CA SER A 135 4.68 11.28 -0.83
C SER A 135 5.37 12.25 -1.81
N GLU A 136 4.68 12.65 -2.90
CA GLU A 136 5.22 13.62 -3.85
C GLU A 136 5.51 14.98 -3.20
N VAL A 137 4.59 15.51 -2.40
CA VAL A 137 4.78 16.79 -1.69
C VAL A 137 5.92 16.71 -0.69
N LYS A 138 6.01 15.61 0.08
CA LYS A 138 7.11 15.39 1.02
C LYS A 138 8.47 15.36 0.31
N ASN A 139 8.57 14.69 -0.83
CA ASN A 139 9.81 14.66 -1.61
C ASN A 139 10.20 16.07 -2.09
N LEU A 140 9.23 16.86 -2.57
CA LEU A 140 9.48 18.25 -2.99
C LEU A 140 9.95 19.14 -1.82
N GLU A 141 9.39 18.95 -0.62
CA GLU A 141 9.82 19.66 0.59
C GLU A 141 11.25 19.28 1.01
N GLU A 142 11.61 18.00 0.87
CA GLU A 142 12.98 17.53 1.11
C GLU A 142 13.97 18.07 0.09
N GLU A 143 13.57 18.16 -1.19
CA GLU A 143 14.36 18.79 -2.26
C GLU A 143 14.57 20.28 -2.01
N GLU A 144 13.50 21.02 -1.64
CA GLU A 144 13.60 22.43 -1.26
C GLU A 144 14.58 22.62 -0.11
N LYS A 145 14.49 21.79 0.95
CA LYS A 145 15.38 21.85 2.10
C LYS A 145 16.84 21.58 1.74
N LYS A 146 17.11 20.60 0.86
CA LYS A 146 18.48 20.30 0.37
C LYS A 146 19.03 21.47 -0.43
N TRP A 147 18.21 22.06 -1.28
CA TRP A 147 18.60 23.25 -2.05
C TRP A 147 18.97 24.41 -1.13
N GLU A 148 18.16 24.69 -0.10
CA GLU A 148 18.45 25.75 0.86
C GLU A 148 19.71 25.50 1.70
N ALA A 149 20.03 24.24 2.00
CA ALA A 149 21.27 23.87 2.67
C ALA A 149 22.50 24.09 1.78
N ASN A 150 22.40 23.79 0.47
CA ASN A 150 23.51 23.93 -0.49
C ASN A 150 23.74 25.38 -0.93
N CYS A 151 22.71 26.23 -0.92
CA CYS A 151 22.83 27.64 -1.28
C CYS A 151 23.18 28.57 -0.11
N LYS A 152 23.27 28.05 1.12
CA LYS A 152 23.72 28.84 2.27
C LYS A 152 25.25 28.94 2.21
N PRO A 153 25.86 30.12 2.04
CA PRO A 153 27.31 30.25 2.11
C PRO A 153 27.77 29.80 3.50
N PRO A 154 28.92 29.12 3.63
CA PRO A 154 29.49 28.84 4.95
C PRO A 154 29.64 30.17 5.68
N ALA A 155 28.89 30.32 6.77
CA ALA A 155 29.06 31.45 7.68
C ALA A 155 30.54 31.45 8.10
N GLY A 156 31.20 32.58 7.85
CA GLY A 156 32.64 32.69 7.79
C GLY A 156 33.38 32.10 9.00
N SER A 157 34.43 31.34 8.70
CA SER A 157 35.64 31.34 9.52
C SER A 157 36.78 31.80 8.62
N ALA A 158 36.99 33.11 8.61
CA ALA A 158 38.23 33.69 8.14
C ALA A 158 39.29 33.46 9.22
N THR A 159 40.13 32.44 9.07
CA THR A 159 41.56 32.56 9.40
C THR A 159 42.38 31.48 8.70
N ALA A 160 43.50 31.94 8.16
CA ALA A 160 44.46 31.23 7.33
C ALA A 160 45.00 29.92 7.93
N GLN A 161 45.30 28.94 7.06
CA GLN A 161 46.69 28.58 6.77
C GLN A 161 46.78 27.56 5.63
N ALA A 162 47.64 27.88 4.66
CA ALA A 162 48.11 27.01 3.60
C ALA A 162 49.03 25.92 4.17
N ILE A 163 48.95 24.71 3.60
CA ILE A 163 49.99 23.67 3.35
C ILE A 163 49.23 22.58 2.53
N SER A 164 49.39 22.52 1.20
CA SER A 164 50.43 21.80 0.44
C SER A 164 50.33 20.27 0.49
N ASN A 165 50.20 19.69 -0.72
CA ASN A 165 50.46 18.30 -1.15
C ASN A 165 49.30 17.31 -0.87
N GLN A 166 48.90 16.39 -1.76
CA GLN A 166 49.55 15.84 -2.95
C GLN A 166 48.52 15.08 -3.80
N ASP A 167 48.83 14.93 -5.09
CA ASP A 167 48.11 14.20 -6.13
C ASP A 167 47.70 12.76 -5.78
N SER A 168 46.56 12.34 -6.35
CA SER A 168 46.42 11.03 -7.03
C SER A 168 45.24 11.10 -8.01
N GLU A 169 45.55 11.39 -9.27
CA GLU A 169 44.79 10.88 -10.41
C GLU A 169 44.85 9.35 -10.39
N VAL A 170 43.72 8.65 -10.49
CA VAL A 170 43.55 7.42 -11.31
C VAL A 170 42.06 7.23 -11.65
N GLU A 171 41.84 7.22 -12.96
CA GLU A 171 40.81 6.54 -13.76
C GLU A 171 39.33 6.94 -13.72
N LYS A 172 38.98 7.58 -14.84
CA LYS A 172 37.69 7.58 -15.50
C LYS A 172 37.22 6.14 -15.78
N GLU A 173 36.21 5.68 -15.06
CA GLU A 173 35.27 4.70 -15.60
C GLU A 173 33.88 5.33 -15.72
N SER A 174 33.39 5.29 -16.95
CA SER A 174 32.06 5.72 -17.39
C SER A 174 30.94 5.08 -16.55
N PRO A 175 29.83 5.79 -16.29
CA PRO A 175 28.58 5.10 -16.05
C PRO A 175 27.49 5.61 -16.99
N GLN A 176 27.46 5.04 -18.18
CA GLN A 176 26.20 4.80 -18.88
C GLN A 176 25.49 3.63 -18.17
N ALA A 177 24.94 3.88 -16.99
CA ALA A 177 24.16 2.90 -16.25
C ALA A 177 22.87 3.54 -15.76
N LYS A 178 21.77 3.02 -16.30
CA LYS A 178 20.36 3.28 -15.98
C LYS A 178 20.20 3.71 -14.52
N THR A 179 19.58 4.87 -14.30
CA THR A 179 19.10 5.34 -13.00
C THR A 179 18.00 4.40 -12.49
N GLY A 180 18.40 3.22 -12.04
CA GLY A 180 17.58 2.38 -11.17
C GLY A 180 17.42 3.12 -9.86
N VAL A 181 16.17 3.31 -9.44
CA VAL A 181 15.85 3.81 -8.11
C VAL A 181 16.56 2.91 -7.09
N LYS A 182 17.62 3.41 -6.46
CA LYS A 182 18.33 2.70 -5.40
C LYS A 182 17.45 2.74 -4.16
N VAL A 183 16.65 1.70 -3.95
CA VAL A 183 15.87 1.53 -2.73
C VAL A 183 16.83 1.08 -1.63
N PHE A 184 17.11 1.96 -0.67
CA PHE A 184 17.86 1.61 0.52
C PHE A 184 16.96 0.76 1.43
N LYS A 185 17.26 -0.54 1.54
CA LYS A 185 16.61 -1.45 2.49
C LYS A 185 17.46 -1.56 3.76
N SER A 186 16.79 -1.66 4.91
CA SER A 186 17.47 -1.94 6.19
C SER A 186 18.15 -3.30 6.14
N LEU A 187 19.38 -3.42 6.67
CA LEU A 187 20.07 -4.71 6.80
C LEU A 187 19.29 -5.72 7.68
N LEU A 188 18.41 -5.22 8.55
CA LEU A 188 17.55 -6.02 9.40
C LEU A 188 16.28 -6.51 8.67
N ASP A 189 15.99 -6.02 7.46
CA ASP A 189 14.83 -6.43 6.66
C ASP A 189 14.89 -7.96 6.40
N PRO A 190 13.86 -8.74 6.77
CA PRO A 190 13.87 -10.21 6.66
C PRO A 190 14.12 -10.69 5.22
N THR A 191 13.82 -9.89 4.20
CA THR A 191 14.10 -10.20 2.78
C THR A 191 15.59 -10.17 2.41
N ILE A 192 16.46 -9.64 3.29
CA ILE A 192 17.90 -9.62 3.09
C ILE A 192 18.53 -10.86 3.74
N PRO A 193 19.20 -11.74 2.96
CA PRO A 193 19.80 -12.95 3.48
C PRO A 193 21.05 -12.66 4.33
N MET A 194 21.35 -13.55 5.28
CA MET A 194 22.55 -13.47 6.12
C MET A 194 23.87 -13.42 5.34
N SER A 195 23.90 -13.96 4.12
CA SER A 195 25.08 -13.92 3.26
C SER A 195 25.53 -12.50 2.91
N ARG A 196 24.63 -11.52 2.96
CA ARG A 196 24.97 -10.10 2.78
C ARG A 196 25.74 -9.50 3.95
N LEU A 197 25.80 -10.21 5.07
CA LEU A 197 26.50 -9.80 6.30
C LEU A 197 27.81 -10.59 6.52
N GLU A 198 28.25 -11.42 5.58
CA GLU A 198 29.47 -12.24 5.71
C GLU A 198 30.76 -11.41 5.93
N GLY A 199 30.75 -10.13 5.57
CA GLY A 199 31.88 -9.22 5.81
C GLY A 199 31.92 -8.61 7.23
N PHE A 200 30.92 -8.87 8.07
CA PHE A 200 30.87 -8.35 9.43
C PHE A 200 31.41 -9.38 10.44
N PRO A 201 32.09 -8.94 11.52
CA PRO A 201 32.43 -9.82 12.63
C PRO A 201 31.18 -10.48 13.23
N SER A 202 31.31 -11.70 13.74
CA SER A 202 30.18 -12.43 14.33
C SER A 202 29.55 -11.73 15.54
N ASP A 203 30.36 -10.96 16.27
CA ASP A 203 29.94 -10.17 17.44
C ASP A 203 29.45 -8.76 17.05
N ASP A 204 29.38 -8.44 15.75
CA ASP A 204 28.83 -7.16 15.31
C ASP A 204 27.35 -7.04 15.74
N PRO A 205 26.93 -5.91 16.33
CA PRO A 205 25.56 -5.73 16.79
C PRO A 205 24.49 -6.00 15.72
N VAL A 206 24.77 -5.69 14.45
CA VAL A 206 23.85 -5.91 13.34
C VAL A 206 23.69 -7.40 13.06
N VAL A 207 24.79 -8.17 13.09
CA VAL A 207 24.80 -9.62 12.90
C VAL A 207 24.07 -10.33 14.05
N VAL A 208 24.39 -9.94 15.29
CA VAL A 208 23.74 -10.48 16.49
C VAL A 208 22.23 -10.21 16.46
N LEU A 209 21.83 -8.97 16.17
CA LEU A 209 20.42 -8.60 16.11
C LEU A 209 19.68 -9.30 14.97
N LYS A 210 20.31 -9.43 13.80
CA LYS A 210 19.74 -10.17 12.66
C LYS A 210 19.53 -11.65 12.99
N ASN A 211 20.52 -12.29 13.60
CA ASN A 211 20.41 -13.68 14.05
C ASN A 211 19.29 -13.86 15.08
N PHE A 212 19.18 -12.94 16.04
CA PHE A 212 18.09 -12.93 17.01
C PHE A 212 16.72 -12.84 16.31
N LEU A 213 16.56 -11.90 15.38
CA LEU A 213 15.32 -11.74 14.62
C LEU A 213 14.97 -13.00 13.83
N ILE A 214 15.93 -13.61 13.14
CA ILE A 214 15.70 -14.86 12.40
C ILE A 214 15.23 -15.98 13.32
N GLN A 215 15.88 -16.16 14.47
CA GLN A 215 15.50 -17.20 15.44
C GLN A 215 14.13 -16.93 16.06
N TYR A 216 13.82 -15.67 16.34
CA TYR A 216 12.53 -15.26 16.88
C TYR A 216 11.42 -15.49 15.85
N THR A 217 11.60 -15.05 14.60
CA THR A 217 10.71 -15.33 13.47
C THR A 217 10.44 -16.82 13.32
N LYS A 218 11.48 -17.67 13.28
CA LYS A 218 11.33 -19.14 13.19
C LYS A 218 10.50 -19.71 14.35
N SER A 219 10.75 -19.22 15.57
CA SER A 219 10.01 -19.66 16.76
C SER A 219 8.54 -19.25 16.70
N THR A 220 8.24 -18.06 16.20
CA THR A 220 6.87 -17.57 16.04
C THR A 220 6.13 -18.31 14.93
N ILE A 221 6.78 -18.59 13.80
CA ILE A 221 6.23 -19.44 12.73
C ILE A 221 5.91 -20.85 13.25
N LYS A 222 6.81 -21.43 14.06
CA LYS A 222 6.55 -22.74 14.69
C LYS A 222 5.32 -22.72 15.59
N LYS A 223 5.08 -21.62 16.32
CA LYS A 223 3.84 -21.43 17.09
C LYS A 223 2.62 -21.37 16.16
N LEU A 224 2.68 -20.60 15.08
CA LEU A 224 1.59 -20.52 14.09
C LEU A 224 1.25 -21.91 13.52
N TYR A 225 2.25 -22.70 13.13
CA TYR A 225 2.02 -24.06 12.62
C TYR A 225 1.51 -25.04 13.67
N SER A 226 1.80 -24.83 14.96
CA SER A 226 1.19 -25.64 16.02
C SER A 226 -0.32 -25.40 16.17
N ILE A 227 -0.80 -24.21 15.79
CA ILE A 227 -2.22 -23.84 15.82
C ILE A 227 -2.90 -24.28 14.51
N VAL A 228 -2.25 -24.00 13.38
CA VAL A 228 -2.77 -24.25 12.04
C VAL A 228 -1.74 -25.01 11.18
N PRO A 229 -1.63 -26.34 11.36
CA PRO A 229 -0.66 -27.16 10.63
C PRO A 229 -0.85 -27.11 9.11
N SER A 230 -2.09 -26.88 8.66
CA SER A 230 -2.47 -26.81 7.24
C SER A 230 -1.73 -25.72 6.45
N LEU A 231 -1.15 -24.71 7.11
CA LEU A 231 -0.37 -23.66 6.47
C LEU A 231 1.05 -24.08 6.09
N TYR A 232 1.56 -25.18 6.64
CA TYR A 232 2.88 -25.69 6.31
C TYR A 232 2.88 -26.31 4.90
N ASP A 233 3.52 -25.65 3.95
CA ASP A 233 3.65 -26.09 2.57
C ASP A 233 5.11 -26.15 2.09
N SER A 234 6.04 -26.23 3.04
CA SER A 234 7.47 -26.40 2.76
C SER A 234 7.71 -27.76 2.10
N PRO A 235 8.46 -27.83 0.98
CA PRO A 235 8.73 -29.08 0.26
C PRO A 235 9.74 -30.01 0.97
N SER A 236 10.00 -29.82 2.27
CA SER A 236 10.90 -30.69 3.04
C SER A 236 10.32 -31.04 4.42
N PRO A 237 10.39 -32.32 4.83
CA PRO A 237 9.87 -32.75 6.12
C PRO A 237 10.87 -32.34 7.21
N ILE A 238 10.55 -31.32 8.00
CA ILE A 238 11.22 -31.08 9.30
C ILE A 238 10.48 -31.89 10.38
N LEU A 239 10.19 -33.15 10.08
CA LEU A 239 9.73 -34.15 11.04
C LEU A 239 10.43 -35.46 10.70
N GLY A 240 11.50 -35.74 11.44
CA GLY A 240 12.05 -37.08 11.67
C GLY A 240 12.48 -37.87 10.43
N GLU A 241 13.78 -38.05 10.27
CA GLU A 241 14.33 -39.25 9.64
C GLU A 241 13.72 -40.47 10.35
N GLU A 242 12.69 -41.08 9.78
CA GLU A 242 12.23 -42.47 9.97
C GLU A 242 10.85 -42.67 9.32
N ALA A 243 10.75 -42.49 8.01
CA ALA A 243 9.71 -43.17 7.22
C ALA A 243 10.13 -43.26 5.76
N SER A 244 10.26 -44.50 5.32
CA SER A 244 10.56 -44.98 3.99
C SER A 244 9.76 -44.33 2.86
N ASN A 245 10.45 -44.05 1.75
CA ASN A 245 9.98 -44.22 0.36
C ASN A 245 8.46 -44.18 0.17
N THR A 246 7.87 -43.00 0.05
CA THR A 246 6.68 -42.81 -0.77
C THR A 246 6.66 -41.37 -1.27
N ASP A 247 6.66 -41.24 -2.59
CA ASP A 247 6.50 -40.01 -3.37
C ASP A 247 5.05 -39.52 -3.25
N MET A 248 4.57 -39.37 -2.01
CA MET A 248 3.21 -38.95 -1.68
C MET A 248 3.30 -37.50 -1.21
N LYS A 249 3.14 -36.59 -2.16
CA LYS A 249 2.71 -35.22 -1.86
C LYS A 249 1.49 -35.33 -0.95
N PRO A 250 1.50 -34.76 0.27
CA PRO A 250 0.33 -34.85 1.15
C PRO A 250 -0.87 -34.29 0.40
N GLU A 251 -1.86 -35.15 0.15
CA GLU A 251 -3.08 -34.78 -0.55
C GLU A 251 -3.82 -33.79 0.34
N LEU A 252 -3.93 -32.54 -0.13
CA LEU A 252 -4.56 -31.47 0.63
C LEU A 252 -6.03 -31.80 0.84
N ASP A 253 -6.46 -31.96 2.09
CA ASP A 253 -7.86 -32.12 2.40
C ASP A 253 -8.63 -30.84 2.02
N MET A 254 -9.93 -30.97 1.76
CA MET A 254 -10.83 -29.84 1.53
C MET A 254 -10.76 -28.84 2.69
N ARG A 255 -10.62 -29.35 3.93
CA ARG A 255 -10.40 -28.52 5.12
C ARG A 255 -9.13 -27.68 5.03
N ASP A 256 -8.01 -28.27 4.61
CA ASP A 256 -6.74 -27.57 4.46
C ASP A 256 -6.84 -26.49 3.37
N THR A 257 -7.56 -26.79 2.29
CA THR A 257 -7.83 -25.85 1.22
C THR A 257 -8.63 -24.64 1.72
N ILE A 258 -9.66 -24.87 2.53
CA ILE A 258 -10.47 -23.79 3.14
C ILE A 258 -9.61 -22.93 4.06
N ILE A 259 -8.81 -23.54 4.94
CA ILE A 259 -7.95 -22.81 5.87
C ILE A 259 -6.95 -21.94 5.11
N ARG A 260 -6.30 -22.49 4.07
CA ARG A 260 -5.39 -21.73 3.21
C ARG A 260 -6.09 -20.60 2.48
N PHE A 261 -7.31 -20.82 2.01
CA PHE A 261 -8.12 -19.79 1.37
C PHE A 261 -8.45 -18.65 2.34
N VAL A 262 -8.93 -18.96 3.54
CA VAL A 262 -9.24 -17.98 4.58
C VAL A 262 -8.01 -17.17 4.96
N PHE A 263 -6.85 -17.82 5.10
CA PHE A 263 -5.59 -17.13 5.38
C PHE A 263 -5.21 -16.17 4.24
N ARG A 264 -5.31 -16.60 2.97
CA ARG A 264 -5.03 -15.74 1.82
C ARG A 264 -6.00 -14.56 1.71
N GLU A 265 -7.28 -14.77 1.98
CA GLU A 265 -8.29 -13.70 2.02
C GLU A 265 -8.01 -12.71 3.16
N PHE A 266 -7.61 -13.20 4.33
CA PHE A 266 -7.17 -12.36 5.43
C PHE A 266 -5.99 -11.49 5.01
N LEU A 267 -4.99 -12.06 4.35
CA LEU A 267 -3.88 -11.29 3.79
C LEU A 267 -4.41 -10.22 2.82
N VAL A 268 -5.22 -10.57 1.82
CA VAL A 268 -5.76 -9.59 0.86
C VAL A 268 -6.55 -8.46 1.53
N TYR A 269 -7.23 -8.74 2.64
CA TYR A 269 -8.05 -7.76 3.33
C TYR A 269 -7.25 -6.79 4.22
N LYS A 270 -6.25 -7.29 4.94
CA LYS A 270 -5.52 -6.53 5.96
C LYS A 270 -4.26 -5.83 5.47
N VAL A 271 -3.68 -6.33 4.39
CA VAL A 271 -2.27 -6.13 4.10
C VAL A 271 -2.06 -4.89 3.21
N ASP A 272 -1.06 -4.05 3.54
CA ASP A 272 -0.73 -2.85 2.78
C ASP A 272 -0.12 -3.24 1.41
N SER A 273 -0.09 -2.27 0.50
CA SER A 273 0.44 -2.37 -0.85
C SER A 273 1.85 -2.99 -0.90
N ARG A 274 2.68 -2.81 0.13
CA ARG A 274 4.04 -3.38 0.21
C ARG A 274 4.02 -4.89 0.40
N GLU A 275 3.17 -5.40 1.27
CA GLU A 275 3.09 -6.83 1.59
C GLU A 275 2.24 -7.58 0.56
N LEU A 276 1.25 -6.94 -0.07
CA LEU A 276 0.62 -7.42 -1.30
C LEU A 276 1.63 -7.50 -2.44
N LEU A 277 2.52 -6.50 -2.56
CA LEU A 277 3.61 -6.52 -3.52
C LEU A 277 4.60 -7.64 -3.20
N ARG A 278 4.93 -7.91 -1.92
CA ARG A 278 5.75 -9.07 -1.52
C ARG A 278 5.11 -10.40 -1.88
N ALA A 279 3.81 -10.54 -1.62
CA ALA A 279 3.06 -11.74 -1.98
C ALA A 279 3.00 -11.96 -3.51
N THR A 280 3.11 -10.89 -4.31
CA THR A 280 3.00 -10.94 -5.78
C THR A 280 4.35 -10.88 -6.53
N GLN A 281 5.42 -10.33 -5.95
CA GLN A 281 6.72 -10.07 -6.61
C GLN A 281 7.72 -11.24 -6.58
N ALA A 282 7.25 -12.48 -6.65
CA ALA A 282 8.06 -13.62 -7.11
C ALA A 282 9.13 -14.20 -6.14
N GLN A 283 9.09 -13.91 -4.83
CA GLN A 283 9.93 -14.62 -3.83
C GLN A 283 9.14 -15.66 -3.02
N ALA A 284 7.90 -15.37 -2.65
CA ALA A 284 7.03 -16.30 -1.93
C ALA A 284 6.32 -17.27 -2.89
N GLN A 285 6.96 -18.39 -3.24
CA GLN A 285 6.31 -19.49 -3.98
C GLN A 285 5.36 -20.31 -3.10
N THR A 286 5.55 -20.24 -1.79
CA THR A 286 4.81 -21.00 -0.76
C THR A 286 4.39 -20.09 0.40
N ILE A 287 3.36 -20.48 1.15
CA ILE A 287 2.92 -19.81 2.37
C ILE A 287 4.05 -19.79 3.39
N ASP A 288 4.82 -20.89 3.49
CA ASP A 288 5.99 -20.97 4.35
C ASP A 288 7.05 -19.92 3.98
N SER A 289 7.39 -19.79 2.69
CA SER A 289 8.32 -18.76 2.23
C SER A 289 7.83 -17.35 2.54
N PHE A 290 6.52 -17.08 2.37
CA PHE A 290 5.92 -15.80 2.75
C PHE A 290 6.07 -15.51 4.25
N LEU A 291 5.82 -16.52 5.11
CA LEU A 291 5.90 -16.37 6.55
C LEU A 291 7.35 -16.17 7.02
N GLN A 292 8.32 -16.88 6.43
CA GLN A 292 9.76 -16.71 6.75
C GLN A 292 10.28 -15.31 6.41
N GLU A 293 9.71 -14.67 5.39
CA GLU A 293 10.05 -13.31 4.99
C GLU A 293 9.17 -12.22 5.65
N SER A 294 8.29 -12.61 6.58
CA SER A 294 7.40 -11.67 7.29
C SER A 294 8.07 -11.07 8.52
N PHE A 295 7.64 -9.86 8.88
CA PHE A 295 8.05 -9.26 10.13
C PHE A 295 7.36 -9.97 11.29
N VAL A 296 7.99 -9.92 12.46
CA VAL A 296 7.45 -10.62 13.63
C VAL A 296 6.10 -10.05 14.06
N ASP A 297 5.93 -8.73 13.97
CA ASP A 297 4.67 -8.06 14.28
C ASP A 297 3.51 -8.59 13.40
N ASP A 298 3.78 -8.84 12.11
CA ASP A 298 2.83 -9.43 11.18
C ASP A 298 2.45 -10.86 11.62
N LEU A 299 3.46 -11.68 11.97
CA LEU A 299 3.26 -13.06 12.43
C LEU A 299 2.44 -13.13 13.73
N GLU A 300 2.65 -12.18 14.64
CA GLU A 300 1.86 -12.10 15.88
C GLU A 300 0.39 -11.72 15.59
N GLU A 301 0.13 -10.90 14.58
CA GLU A 301 -1.23 -10.64 14.12
C GLU A 301 -1.85 -11.89 13.48
N TYR A 302 -1.08 -12.65 12.70
CA TYR A 302 -1.54 -13.90 12.07
C TYR A 302 -1.89 -14.98 13.10
N ILE A 303 -1.17 -15.02 14.23
CA ILE A 303 -1.48 -15.94 15.34
C ILE A 303 -2.78 -15.55 16.07
N LYS A 304 -3.08 -14.25 16.15
CA LYS A 304 -4.30 -13.75 16.81
C LYS A 304 -5.56 -13.96 15.98
N PHE A 305 -5.41 -13.99 14.66
CA PHE A 305 -6.48 -14.23 13.69
C PHE A 305 -6.91 -15.70 13.71
#